data_AF-A0A7K0MU14-F1
#
_entry.id   AF-A0A7K0MU14-F1
#
_cell.length_a   1.000
_cell.length_b   1.000
_cell.length_c   1.000
_cell.angle_alpha   90.00
_cell.angle_beta   90.00
_cell.angle_gamma   90.00
#
_symmetry.space_group_name_H-M   'P 1'
#
loop_
_entity.id
_entity.type
_entity.pdbx_description
1 polymer ?
#
loop_
_entity_poly.entity_id
_entity_poly.type
_entity_poly.pdbx_seq_one_letter_code
_entity_poly.pdbx_strand_id
1 'polypeptide(L)'
;ITGNETVTTWVHGEHLLFEGRKMSKSAENVVLLHDVVERGLDPLALRFTLLENRYRSQMDLSWASIEAAHVTLKRWRQLLAECGTDLECKFDSEISSAFTSDLDTPRAMQRLRAIEKDPTIGALDKRGFFLFADQVLGLDLNRLPESRELPSECKELLLRRQKARSEKNWAESDALRKELDDLGIEISDGVDGQSWQWK
;
A
#
# COMPACT_ATOMS: atom_id res chain seq x y z
N ILE A 1 15.36 -32.84 -33.89
CA ILE A 1 15.60 -31.38 -33.79
C ILE A 1 14.76 -30.75 -34.89
N THR A 2 13.79 -29.91 -34.55
CA THR A 2 12.96 -29.20 -35.54
C THR A 2 13.87 -28.31 -36.38
N GLY A 3 13.84 -28.42 -37.71
CA GLY A 3 14.72 -27.67 -38.62
C GLY A 3 14.44 -26.16 -38.68
N ASN A 4 13.52 -25.66 -37.85
CA ASN A 4 13.04 -24.28 -37.82
C ASN A 4 13.01 -23.78 -36.37
N GLU A 5 13.12 -22.46 -36.20
CA GLU A 5 13.00 -21.77 -34.91
C GLU A 5 11.62 -22.04 -34.28
N THR A 6 11.60 -22.44 -33.00
CA THR A 6 10.37 -22.82 -32.28
C THR A 6 9.90 -21.77 -31.29
N VAL A 7 10.79 -20.90 -30.79
CA VAL A 7 10.47 -19.84 -29.83
C VAL A 7 11.36 -18.62 -30.11
N THR A 8 10.73 -17.45 -30.28
CA THR A 8 11.42 -16.18 -30.54
C THR A 8 11.78 -15.41 -29.27
N THR A 9 11.11 -15.65 -28.15
CA THR A 9 11.37 -14.94 -26.88
C THR A 9 11.05 -15.83 -25.68
N TRP A 10 12.00 -15.87 -24.74
CA TRP A 10 11.83 -16.47 -23.42
C TRP A 10 11.92 -15.39 -22.35
N VAL A 11 11.01 -15.44 -21.37
CA VAL A 11 10.97 -14.51 -20.25
C VAL A 11 11.06 -15.33 -18.96
N HIS A 12 12.01 -14.99 -18.10
CA HIS A 12 12.27 -15.69 -16.85
C HIS A 12 12.18 -14.72 -15.67
N GLY A 13 11.37 -15.07 -14.67
CA GLY A 13 11.37 -14.38 -13.38
C GLY A 13 12.48 -14.92 -12.48
N GLU A 14 13.03 -14.05 -11.64
CA GLU A 14 14.06 -14.42 -10.67
C GLU A 14 13.43 -15.00 -9.40
N HIS A 15 14.25 -15.69 -8.59
CA HIS A 15 13.80 -16.31 -7.36
C HIS A 15 13.54 -15.27 -6.26
N LEU A 16 12.53 -15.56 -5.45
CA LEU A 16 12.25 -14.83 -4.22
C LEU A 16 13.03 -15.42 -3.05
N LEU A 17 13.62 -14.54 -2.25
CA LEU A 17 14.05 -14.83 -0.89
C LEU A 17 12.93 -14.38 0.08
N PHE A 18 12.92 -14.97 1.26
CA PHE A 18 12.10 -14.52 2.38
C PHE A 18 12.97 -14.42 3.62
N GLU A 19 13.11 -13.20 4.14
CA GLU A 19 13.97 -12.85 5.27
C GLU A 19 15.39 -13.44 5.11
N GLY A 20 15.99 -13.18 3.94
CA GLY A 20 17.34 -13.59 3.58
C GLY A 20 17.52 -15.07 3.23
N ARG A 21 16.44 -15.88 3.26
CA ARG A 21 16.48 -17.32 2.97
C ARG A 21 15.66 -17.67 1.75
N LYS A 22 16.13 -18.63 0.94
CA LYS A 22 15.35 -19.14 -0.19
C LYS A 22 14.00 -19.68 0.31
N MET A 23 12.90 -19.25 -0.31
CA MET A 23 11.58 -19.83 0.01
C MET A 23 11.53 -21.28 -0.44
N SER A 24 11.22 -22.18 0.48
CA SER A 24 10.99 -23.59 0.18
C SER A 24 10.11 -24.24 1.22
N LYS A 25 9.33 -25.25 0.82
CA LYS A 25 8.50 -26.04 1.75
C LYS A 25 9.35 -26.64 2.88
N SER A 26 10.54 -27.13 2.55
CA SER A 26 11.48 -27.72 3.51
C SER A 26 12.09 -26.73 4.50
N ALA A 27 12.08 -25.43 4.19
CA ALA A 27 12.58 -24.38 5.08
C ALA A 27 11.45 -23.73 5.91
N GLU A 28 10.20 -24.20 5.75
CA GLU A 28 9.01 -23.74 6.48
C GLU A 28 8.84 -22.21 6.48
N ASN A 29 9.29 -21.54 5.40
CA ASN A 29 9.32 -20.09 5.26
C ASN A 29 8.50 -19.59 4.05
N VAL A 30 7.54 -20.40 3.59
CA VAL A 30 6.66 -20.02 2.48
C VAL A 30 5.58 -19.09 3.00
N VAL A 31 5.49 -17.89 2.44
CA VAL A 31 4.37 -16.98 2.70
C VAL A 31 3.20 -17.37 1.81
N LEU A 32 2.07 -17.70 2.41
CA LEU A 32 0.82 -17.96 1.72
C LEU A 32 -0.08 -16.73 1.79
N LEU A 33 -0.98 -16.60 0.81
CA LEU A 33 -1.90 -15.47 0.78
C LEU A 33 -2.83 -15.45 2.01
N HIS A 34 -3.15 -16.63 2.56
CA HIS A 34 -3.90 -16.72 3.80
C HIS A 34 -3.13 -16.12 4.99
N ASP A 35 -1.80 -16.26 5.04
CA ASP A 35 -0.99 -15.70 6.13
C ASP A 35 -1.03 -14.17 6.14
N VAL A 36 -1.12 -13.58 4.94
CA VAL A 36 -1.28 -12.13 4.75
C VAL A 36 -2.66 -11.69 5.27
N VAL A 37 -3.72 -12.41 4.90
CA VAL A 37 -5.09 -12.14 5.35
C VAL A 37 -5.24 -12.31 6.86
N GLU A 38 -4.71 -13.39 7.43
CA GLU A 38 -4.78 -13.68 8.87
C GLU A 38 -4.06 -12.63 9.71
N ARG A 39 -3.02 -12.00 9.16
CA ARG A 39 -2.33 -10.84 9.76
C ARG A 39 -3.10 -9.53 9.65
N GLY A 40 -4.29 -9.53 9.03
CA GLY A 40 -5.09 -8.33 8.80
C GLY A 40 -4.55 -7.44 7.67
N LEU A 41 -3.62 -7.94 6.86
CA LEU A 41 -3.05 -7.19 5.75
C LEU A 41 -3.88 -7.41 4.49
N ASP A 42 -3.98 -6.36 3.67
CA ASP A 42 -4.62 -6.44 2.36
C ASP A 42 -3.86 -7.46 1.47
N PRO A 43 -4.53 -8.46 0.86
CA PRO A 43 -3.90 -9.42 -0.04
C PRO A 43 -3.07 -8.77 -1.18
N LEU A 44 -3.51 -7.61 -1.66
CA LEU A 44 -2.82 -6.87 -2.73
C LEU A 44 -1.59 -6.12 -2.23
N ALA A 45 -1.35 -6.05 -0.91
CA ALA A 45 -0.07 -5.58 -0.37
C ALA A 45 1.09 -6.50 -0.80
N LEU A 46 0.88 -7.82 -0.86
CA LEU A 46 1.89 -8.75 -1.39
C LEU A 46 2.18 -8.45 -2.87
N ARG A 47 1.14 -8.23 -3.67
CA ARG A 47 1.29 -7.86 -5.09
C ARG A 47 2.03 -6.53 -5.23
N PHE A 48 1.70 -5.55 -4.41
CA PHE A 48 2.37 -4.25 -4.37
C PHE A 48 3.87 -4.44 -4.10
N THR A 49 4.25 -5.18 -3.06
CA THR A 49 5.67 -5.45 -2.74
C THR A 49 6.41 -6.12 -3.89
N LEU A 50 5.78 -7.06 -4.59
CA LEU A 50 6.36 -7.71 -5.77
C LEU A 50 6.59 -6.71 -6.92
N LEU A 51 5.68 -5.76 -7.13
CA LEU A 51 5.77 -4.73 -8.16
C LEU A 51 6.85 -3.67 -7.87
N GLU A 52 7.29 -3.54 -6.62
CA GLU A 52 8.40 -2.65 -6.24
C GLU A 52 9.77 -3.18 -6.67
N ASN A 53 9.86 -4.41 -7.16
CA ASN A 53 11.07 -5.00 -7.72
C ASN A 53 10.87 -5.40 -9.18
N ARG A 54 11.96 -5.42 -9.97
CA ARG A 54 11.91 -5.94 -11.34
C ARG A 54 11.69 -7.45 -11.28
N TYR A 55 10.84 -7.98 -12.16
CA TYR A 55 10.52 -9.42 -12.19
C TYR A 55 11.77 -10.32 -12.34
N ARG A 56 12.82 -9.80 -12.98
CA ARG A 56 14.09 -10.48 -13.24
C ARG A 56 15.20 -10.18 -12.22
N SER A 57 14.90 -9.43 -11.17
CA SER A 57 15.85 -9.15 -10.09
C SER A 57 15.53 -10.01 -8.88
N GLN A 58 16.56 -10.50 -8.19
CA GLN A 58 16.38 -11.19 -6.92
C GLN A 58 15.78 -10.20 -5.90
N MET A 59 14.70 -10.63 -5.25
CA MET A 59 13.98 -9.84 -4.27
C MET A 59 13.94 -10.59 -2.95
N ASP A 60 14.22 -9.88 -1.86
CA ASP A 60 14.04 -10.39 -0.50
C ASP A 60 12.73 -9.86 0.09
N LEU A 61 11.73 -10.74 0.16
CA LEU A 61 10.44 -10.44 0.75
C LEU A 61 10.54 -10.51 2.27
N SER A 62 9.87 -9.60 2.95
CA SER A 62 9.77 -9.59 4.42
C SER A 62 8.39 -9.14 4.86
N TRP A 63 7.96 -9.52 6.07
CA TRP A 63 6.71 -9.00 6.64
C TRP A 63 6.71 -7.47 6.70
N ALA A 64 7.84 -6.86 7.08
CA ALA A 64 7.99 -5.40 7.09
C ALA A 64 7.72 -4.76 5.71
N SER A 65 8.19 -5.40 4.62
CA SER A 65 7.92 -4.90 3.25
C SER A 65 6.45 -5.04 2.84
N ILE A 66 5.75 -6.08 3.30
CA ILE A 66 4.31 -6.27 3.03
C ILE A 66 3.49 -5.29 3.86
N GLU A 67 3.84 -5.07 5.12
CA GLU A 67 3.19 -4.09 6.00
C GLU A 67 3.35 -2.65 5.45
N ALA A 68 4.55 -2.27 5.02
CA ALA A 68 4.79 -0.97 4.40
C ALA A 68 3.99 -0.78 3.09
N ALA A 69 3.88 -1.85 2.30
CA ALA A 69 3.06 -1.87 1.09
C ALA A 69 1.56 -1.74 1.41
N HIS A 70 1.08 -2.44 2.44
CA HIS A 70 -0.30 -2.34 2.93
C HIS A 70 -0.65 -0.90 3.34
N VAL A 71 0.20 -0.25 4.13
CA VAL A 71 0.01 1.15 4.54
C VAL A 71 -0.02 2.08 3.32
N THR A 72 0.89 1.88 2.36
CA THR A 72 0.91 2.69 1.13
C THR A 72 -0.35 2.47 0.30
N LEU A 73 -0.81 1.22 0.17
CA LEU A 73 -2.02 0.87 -0.57
C LEU A 73 -3.28 1.51 0.05
N LYS A 74 -3.43 1.47 1.38
CA LYS A 74 -4.52 2.18 2.10
C LYS A 74 -4.46 3.68 1.82
N ARG A 75 -3.28 4.28 1.92
CA ARG A 75 -3.07 5.71 1.66
C ARG A 75 -3.43 6.11 0.23
N TRP A 76 -3.03 5.33 -0.77
CA TRP A 76 -3.35 5.61 -2.17
C TRP A 76 -4.84 5.48 -2.48
N ARG A 77 -5.52 4.47 -1.93
CA ARG A 77 -6.98 4.35 -2.06
C ARG A 77 -7.72 5.51 -1.39
N GLN A 78 -7.25 5.94 -0.22
CA GLN A 78 -7.78 7.12 0.47
C GLN A 78 -7.62 8.38 -0.39
N LEU A 79 -6.42 8.62 -0.95
CA LEU A 79 -6.17 9.72 -1.87
C LEU A 79 -7.13 9.68 -3.07
N LEU A 80 -7.33 8.52 -3.68
CA LEU A 80 -8.23 8.38 -4.84
C LEU A 80 -9.68 8.66 -4.48
N ALA A 81 -10.14 8.22 -3.30
CA ALA A 81 -11.48 8.50 -2.80
C ALA A 81 -11.70 10.01 -2.57
N GLU A 82 -10.70 10.72 -2.05
CA GLU A 82 -10.74 12.18 -1.85
C GLU A 82 -10.68 12.96 -3.16
N CYS A 83 -10.03 12.41 -4.19
CA CYS A 83 -9.92 13.04 -5.50
C CYS A 83 -11.20 12.98 -6.34
N GLY A 84 -12.21 12.20 -5.93
CA GLY A 84 -13.51 12.09 -6.59
C GLY A 84 -13.85 10.67 -7.02
N THR A 85 -14.91 10.53 -7.82
CA THR A 85 -15.46 9.23 -8.27
C THR A 85 -15.29 8.97 -9.76
N ASP A 86 -14.71 9.91 -10.51
CA ASP A 86 -14.51 9.77 -11.96
C ASP A 86 -13.64 8.55 -12.28
N LEU A 87 -13.93 7.86 -13.37
CA LEU A 87 -13.18 6.69 -13.83
C LEU A 87 -12.31 7.01 -15.05
N GLU A 88 -12.30 8.27 -15.50
CA GLU A 88 -11.45 8.70 -16.61
C GLU A 88 -9.97 8.46 -16.29
N CYS A 89 -9.32 7.66 -17.13
CA CYS A 89 -7.89 7.42 -17.06
C CYS A 89 -7.15 8.52 -17.82
N LYS A 90 -6.07 9.03 -17.23
CA LYS A 90 -5.22 10.04 -17.85
C LYS A 90 -3.88 9.42 -18.24
N PHE A 91 -3.52 9.53 -19.51
CA PHE A 91 -2.26 8.99 -20.01
C PHE A 91 -1.06 9.73 -19.41
N ASP A 92 -0.08 8.98 -18.92
CA ASP A 92 1.22 9.48 -18.49
C ASP A 92 2.33 8.75 -19.28
N SER A 93 3.18 9.53 -19.96
CA SER A 93 4.22 8.99 -20.84
C SER A 93 5.35 8.29 -20.07
N GLU A 94 5.65 8.71 -18.84
CA GLU A 94 6.67 8.08 -18.01
C GLU A 94 6.18 6.72 -17.49
N ILE A 95 4.92 6.62 -17.08
CA ILE A 95 4.27 5.36 -16.68
C ILE A 95 4.24 4.37 -17.86
N SER A 96 3.81 4.83 -19.03
CA SER A 96 3.76 4.00 -20.24
C SER A 96 5.16 3.52 -20.66
N SER A 97 6.15 4.41 -20.63
CA SER A 97 7.56 4.08 -20.91
C SER A 97 8.10 3.04 -19.93
N ALA A 98 7.78 3.16 -18.64
CA ALA A 98 8.19 2.19 -17.63
C ALA A 98 7.64 0.78 -17.93
N PHE A 99 6.36 0.65 -18.29
CA PHE A 99 5.78 -0.66 -18.61
C PHE A 99 6.35 -1.27 -19.90
N THR A 100 6.58 -0.44 -20.92
CA THR A 100 7.11 -0.89 -22.22
C THR A 100 8.62 -1.15 -22.21
N SER A 101 9.34 -0.63 -21.20
CA SER A 101 10.78 -0.82 -21.01
C SER A 101 11.08 -2.05 -20.13
N ASP A 102 10.78 -3.24 -20.64
CA ASP A 102 10.99 -4.52 -19.95
C ASP A 102 10.30 -4.58 -18.57
N LEU A 103 9.01 -4.24 -18.55
CA LEU A 103 8.15 -4.29 -17.35
C LEU A 103 8.80 -3.64 -16.13
N ASP A 104 9.24 -2.39 -16.27
CA ASP A 104 9.86 -1.61 -15.20
C ASP A 104 8.82 -1.09 -14.20
N THR A 105 8.11 -2.01 -13.55
CA THR A 105 7.09 -1.68 -12.54
C THR A 105 7.64 -0.82 -11.40
N PRO A 106 8.89 -0.99 -10.90
CA PRO A 106 9.42 -0.10 -9.87
C PRO A 106 9.46 1.36 -10.32
N ARG A 107 9.81 1.61 -11.58
CA ARG A 107 9.83 2.97 -12.14
C ARG A 107 8.42 3.56 -12.27
N ALA A 108 7.43 2.76 -12.66
CA ALA A 108 6.03 3.21 -12.65
C ALA A 108 5.55 3.55 -11.21
N MET A 109 5.91 2.72 -10.22
CA MET A 109 5.59 2.98 -8.81
C MET A 109 6.27 4.25 -8.29
N GLN A 110 7.52 4.52 -8.70
CA GLN A 110 8.22 5.78 -8.38
C GLN A 110 7.51 6.99 -8.99
N ARG A 111 7.03 6.89 -10.24
CA ARG A 111 6.26 7.95 -10.88
C ARG A 111 4.95 8.23 -10.15
N LEU A 112 4.21 7.19 -9.71
CA LEU A 112 3.02 7.37 -8.88
C LEU A 112 3.31 8.05 -7.54
N ARG A 113 4.42 7.71 -6.87
CA ARG A 113 4.87 8.38 -5.64
C ARG A 113 5.22 9.86 -5.86
N ALA A 114 5.73 10.22 -7.04
CA ALA A 114 5.97 11.60 -7.41
C ALA A 114 4.64 12.36 -7.63
N ILE A 115 3.72 11.77 -8.40
CA ILE A 115 2.38 12.34 -8.67
C ILE A 115 1.60 12.55 -7.37
N GLU A 116 1.64 11.57 -6.45
CA GLU A 116 1.04 11.66 -5.12
C GLU A 116 1.44 12.94 -4.39
N LYS A 117 2.75 13.25 -4.38
CA LYS A 117 3.35 14.34 -3.61
C LYS A 117 3.34 15.69 -4.31
N ASP A 118 3.08 15.73 -5.62
CA ASP A 118 3.12 16.96 -6.39
C ASP A 118 1.88 17.83 -6.13
N PRO A 119 2.01 19.04 -5.55
CA PRO A 119 0.88 19.93 -5.31
C PRO A 119 0.37 20.63 -6.57
N THR A 120 1.12 20.58 -7.67
CA THR A 120 0.75 21.23 -8.93
C THR A 120 -0.22 20.40 -9.78
N ILE A 121 -0.31 19.09 -9.50
CA ILE A 121 -1.23 18.18 -10.19
C ILE A 121 -2.60 18.23 -9.49
N GLY A 122 -3.64 18.58 -10.25
CA GLY A 122 -5.01 18.63 -9.73
C GLY A 122 -5.54 17.27 -9.28
N ALA A 123 -6.51 17.26 -8.36
CA ALA A 123 -7.05 16.03 -7.76
C ALA A 123 -7.58 15.02 -8.81
N LEU A 124 -8.39 15.49 -9.76
CA LEU A 124 -8.92 14.65 -10.85
C LEU A 124 -7.80 14.09 -11.75
N ASP A 125 -6.76 14.88 -12.00
CA ASP A 125 -5.60 14.44 -12.78
C ASP A 125 -4.80 13.35 -12.05
N LYS A 126 -4.53 13.54 -10.75
CA LYS A 126 -3.87 12.51 -9.92
C LYS A 126 -4.64 11.19 -10.01
N ARG A 127 -5.96 11.27 -9.81
CA ARG A 127 -6.84 10.10 -9.91
C ARG A 127 -6.74 9.46 -11.29
N GLY A 128 -6.83 10.23 -12.38
CA GLY A 128 -6.72 9.69 -13.72
C GLY A 128 -5.38 9.01 -14.02
N PHE A 129 -4.26 9.55 -13.55
CA PHE A 129 -2.95 8.91 -13.71
C PHE A 129 -2.81 7.61 -12.92
N PHE A 130 -3.34 7.58 -11.69
CA PHE A 130 -3.36 6.36 -10.87
C PHE A 130 -4.22 5.27 -11.52
N LEU A 131 -5.41 5.62 -12.01
CA LEU A 131 -6.29 4.70 -12.72
C LEU A 131 -5.65 4.18 -14.01
N PHE A 132 -4.95 5.04 -14.76
CA PHE A 132 -4.18 4.63 -15.94
C PHE A 132 -3.11 3.59 -15.59
N ALA A 133 -2.33 3.82 -14.52
CA ALA A 133 -1.32 2.87 -14.08
C ALA A 133 -1.94 1.55 -13.58
N ASP A 134 -3.08 1.62 -12.89
CA ASP A 134 -3.72 0.46 -12.27
C ASP A 134 -4.26 -0.55 -13.29
N GLN A 135 -4.45 -0.15 -14.55
CA GLN A 135 -4.77 -1.07 -15.65
C GLN A 135 -3.70 -2.17 -15.83
N VAL A 136 -2.44 -1.87 -15.49
CA VAL A 136 -1.33 -2.82 -15.52
C VAL A 136 -1.00 -3.33 -14.13
N LEU A 137 -0.96 -2.43 -13.13
CA LEU A 137 -0.57 -2.79 -11.77
C LEU A 137 -1.58 -3.71 -11.09
N GLY A 138 -2.89 -3.56 -11.33
CA GLY A 138 -3.92 -4.43 -10.78
C GLY A 138 -3.95 -4.45 -9.25
N LEU A 139 -3.83 -3.28 -8.63
CA LEU A 139 -3.86 -3.05 -7.19
C LEU A 139 -5.24 -2.65 -6.66
N ASP A 140 -6.23 -2.54 -7.55
CA ASP A 140 -7.60 -2.16 -7.23
C ASP A 140 -7.61 -0.84 -6.45
N LEU A 141 -6.95 0.18 -7.02
CA LEU A 141 -6.74 1.48 -6.37
C LEU A 141 -8.02 2.30 -6.29
N ASN A 142 -9.04 1.95 -7.07
CA ASN A 142 -10.36 2.55 -6.99
C ASN A 142 -11.26 1.96 -5.88
N ARG A 143 -10.82 0.89 -5.22
CA ARG A 143 -11.58 0.33 -4.09
C ARG A 143 -11.74 1.39 -3.01
N LEU A 144 -12.99 1.62 -2.61
CA LEU A 144 -13.29 2.51 -1.50
C LEU A 144 -12.59 2.00 -0.23
N PRO A 145 -11.94 2.90 0.54
CA PRO A 145 -11.39 2.55 1.84
C PRO A 145 -12.46 1.89 2.71
N GLU A 146 -12.09 0.86 3.46
CA GLU A 146 -13.00 0.27 4.45
C GLU A 146 -13.33 1.32 5.51
N SER A 147 -14.56 1.80 5.51
CA SER A 147 -15.08 2.67 6.56
C SER A 147 -15.68 1.81 7.64
N ARG A 148 -14.89 1.53 8.68
CA ARG A 148 -15.43 0.96 9.92
C ARG A 148 -15.84 2.13 10.81
N GLU A 149 -17.15 2.26 11.04
CA GLU A 149 -17.68 3.31 11.93
C GLU A 149 -17.01 3.21 13.29
N LEU A 150 -16.56 4.34 13.82
CA LEU A 150 -15.97 4.38 15.14
C LEU A 150 -17.07 4.12 16.19
N PRO A 151 -16.96 3.08 17.03
CA PRO A 151 -17.90 2.84 18.11
C PRO A 151 -18.00 4.06 19.05
N SER A 152 -19.15 4.25 19.70
CA SER A 152 -19.36 5.35 20.65
C SER A 152 -18.30 5.39 21.75
N GLU A 153 -17.89 4.22 22.25
CA GLU A 153 -16.86 4.07 23.27
C GLU A 153 -15.50 4.63 22.79
N CYS A 154 -15.10 4.29 21.57
CA CYS A 154 -13.87 4.80 20.97
C CYS A 154 -13.92 6.31 20.72
N LYS A 155 -15.09 6.85 20.34
CA LYS A 155 -15.29 8.31 20.18
C LYS A 155 -15.11 9.03 21.52
N GLU A 156 -15.64 8.45 22.59
CA GLU A 156 -15.51 9.00 23.94
C GLU A 156 -14.05 8.96 24.44
N LEU A 157 -13.34 7.86 24.20
CA LEU A 157 -11.90 7.75 24.53
C LEU A 157 -11.07 8.80 23.80
N LEU A 158 -11.33 9.04 22.50
CA LEU A 158 -10.66 10.10 21.73
C LEU A 158 -10.94 11.49 22.31
N LEU A 159 -12.18 11.80 22.68
CA LEU A 159 -12.54 13.08 23.29
C LEU A 159 -11.87 13.27 24.65
N ARG A 160 -11.86 12.23 25.50
CA ARG A 160 -11.18 12.23 26.80
C ARG A 160 -9.68 12.46 26.63
N ARG A 161 -9.06 11.83 25.64
CA ARG A 161 -7.63 12.02 25.34
C ARG A 161 -7.35 13.46 24.91
N GLN A 162 -8.17 14.02 24.03
CA GLN A 162 -8.04 15.41 23.58
C GLN A 162 -8.13 16.38 24.76
N LYS A 163 -9.07 16.13 25.68
CA LYS A 163 -9.21 16.90 26.93
C LYS A 163 -7.98 16.76 27.81
N ALA A 164 -7.51 15.53 28.07
CA ALA A 164 -6.30 15.28 28.86
C ALA A 164 -5.07 16.02 28.29
N ARG A 165 -4.90 16.03 26.96
CA ARG A 165 -3.83 16.80 26.30
C ARG A 165 -4.00 18.31 26.49
N SER A 166 -5.22 18.83 26.36
CA SER A 166 -5.50 20.26 26.56
C SER A 166 -5.20 20.72 28.00
N GLU A 167 -5.43 19.83 28.97
CA GLU A 167 -5.13 20.01 30.38
C GLU A 167 -3.67 19.69 30.73
N LYS A 168 -2.85 19.32 29.74
CA LYS A 168 -1.44 18.89 29.88
C LYS A 168 -1.27 17.66 30.81
N ASN A 169 -2.31 16.83 30.94
CA ASN A 169 -2.26 15.55 31.61
C ASN A 169 -1.69 14.47 30.66
N TRP A 170 -0.36 14.46 30.52
CA TRP A 170 0.34 13.55 29.61
C TRP A 170 0.16 12.08 29.99
N ALA A 171 0.13 11.78 31.30
CA ALA A 171 -0.02 10.41 31.80
C ALA A 171 -1.38 9.80 31.40
N GLU A 172 -2.47 10.55 31.55
CA GLU A 172 -3.79 10.11 31.11
C GLU A 172 -3.89 10.02 29.58
N SER A 173 -3.30 10.97 28.85
CA SER A 173 -3.23 10.92 27.39
C SER A 173 -2.54 9.66 26.88
N ASP A 174 -1.43 9.25 27.51
CA ASP A 174 -0.68 8.05 27.10
C ASP A 174 -1.42 6.76 27.49
N ALA A 175 -2.10 6.73 28.65
CA ALA A 175 -2.96 5.62 29.03
C ALA A 175 -4.11 5.40 28.03
N LEU A 176 -4.80 6.49 27.65
CA LEU A 176 -5.89 6.46 26.67
C LEU A 176 -5.39 6.12 25.26
N ARG A 177 -4.19 6.56 24.88
CA ARG A 177 -3.56 6.15 23.61
C ARG A 177 -3.37 4.64 23.57
N LYS A 178 -2.88 4.03 24.66
CA LYS A 178 -2.67 2.59 24.73
C LYS A 178 -4.00 1.82 24.66
N GLU A 179 -5.04 2.29 25.34
CA GLU A 179 -6.36 1.68 25.29
C GLU A 179 -6.96 1.72 23.86
N LEU A 180 -6.79 2.86 23.17
CA LEU A 180 -7.18 2.97 21.75
C LEU A 180 -6.32 2.07 20.86
N ASP A 181 -5.03 1.95 21.14
CA ASP A 181 -4.10 1.08 20.41
C ASP A 181 -4.45 -0.42 20.54
N ASP A 182 -4.89 -0.84 21.74
CA ASP A 182 -5.40 -2.18 22.06
C ASP A 182 -6.74 -2.46 21.36
N LEU A 183 -7.56 -1.41 21.15
CA LEU A 183 -8.78 -1.47 20.35
C LEU A 183 -8.54 -1.42 18.82
N GLY A 184 -7.27 -1.39 18.40
CA GLY A 184 -6.88 -1.36 16.99
C GLY A 184 -6.97 0.03 16.35
N ILE A 185 -6.91 1.10 17.15
CA ILE A 185 -6.92 2.48 16.67
C ILE A 185 -5.55 3.10 16.88
N GLU A 186 -4.87 3.43 15.79
CA GLU A 186 -3.63 4.19 15.82
C GLU A 186 -3.91 5.70 15.77
N ILE A 187 -3.24 6.47 16.63
CA ILE A 187 -3.46 7.91 16.78
C ILE A 187 -2.23 8.71 16.35
N SER A 188 -2.41 9.64 15.42
CA SER A 188 -1.41 10.61 15.01
C SER A 188 -1.76 12.01 15.53
N ASP A 189 -0.79 12.71 16.12
CA ASP A 189 -0.98 14.11 16.53
C ASP A 189 -0.39 15.03 15.45
N GLY A 190 -1.22 15.88 14.85
CA GLY A 190 -0.83 16.88 13.85
C GLY A 190 -1.05 18.31 14.33
N VAL A 191 -0.73 19.28 13.47
CA VAL A 191 -0.91 20.72 13.74
C VAL A 191 -2.40 21.06 13.95
N ASP A 192 -3.29 20.36 13.24
CA ASP A 192 -4.74 20.55 13.28
C ASP A 192 -5.44 19.73 14.39
N GLY A 193 -4.68 19.01 15.23
CA GLY A 193 -5.21 18.16 16.30
C GLY A 193 -4.88 16.68 16.14
N GLN A 194 -5.63 15.82 16.82
CA GLN A 194 -5.44 14.37 16.71
C GLN A 194 -6.21 13.83 15.49
N SER A 195 -5.54 13.00 14.70
CA SER A 195 -6.16 12.13 13.70
C SER A 195 -6.01 10.67 14.14
N TRP A 196 -6.85 9.79 13.59
CA TRP A 196 -6.85 8.37 13.93
C TRP A 196 -7.09 7.52 12.68
N GLN A 197 -6.61 6.28 12.72
CA GLN A 197 -6.89 5.26 11.71
C GLN A 197 -7.04 3.88 12.37
N TRP A 198 -7.86 3.01 11.77
CA TRP A 198 -7.86 1.59 12.15
C TRP A 198 -6.53 0.97 11.71
N LYS A 199 -5.88 0.24 12.64
CA LYS A 199 -4.77 -0.67 12.32
C LYS A 199 -5.22 -1.63 11.23
#